data_AF-A0A2E5GSG3-F1
#
_entry.id   AF-A0A2E5GSG3-F1
#
_cell.length_a   1.000
_cell.length_b   1.000
_cell.length_c   1.000
_cell.angle_alpha   90.00
_cell.angle_beta   90.00
_cell.angle_gamma   90.00
#
_symmetry.space_group_name_H-M   'P 1'
#
loop_
_entity.id
_entity.type
_entity.pdbx_description
1 polymer ?
#
loop_
_entity_poly.entity_id
_entity_poly.type
_entity_poly.pdbx_seq_one_letter_code
_entity_poly.pdbx_strand_id
1 'polypeptide(L)'
;MANRKKAEAFILEYMDKILPGGENKALYEEMFKGMSDRAFAALMQKIKDGFVLPIIAPNLNEAKLDTTRNVKIAKALGHSFFERIVLTDTDTGETYTTPHEYMVVDMPVRRQSQLLDKKMSTPANNNVVDELTGQATGISKGSALSFPELGVLLSIGVDSAIEELIKLRGGDEVAFNEMNRQILETGEADIESIKALGSKVKSTETLSAILTGMHLRNNLNE
;
A
#
# COMPACT_ATOMS: atom_id res chain seq x y z
N MET A 1 -13.51 -48.75 0.94
CA MET A 1 -14.12 -48.21 2.20
C MET A 1 -15.65 -48.27 2.15
N ALA A 2 -16.35 -48.78 3.17
CA ALA A 2 -17.81 -48.96 3.15
C ALA A 2 -18.63 -47.65 3.00
N ASN A 3 -18.04 -46.50 3.33
CA ASN A 3 -18.69 -45.18 3.25
C ASN A 3 -18.22 -44.31 2.08
N ARG A 4 -17.38 -44.81 1.16
CA ARG A 4 -16.81 -44.02 0.04
C ARG A 4 -17.90 -43.40 -0.84
N LYS A 5 -18.83 -44.23 -1.32
CA LYS A 5 -19.95 -43.77 -2.18
C LYS A 5 -20.85 -42.72 -1.50
N LYS A 6 -21.01 -42.81 -0.17
CA LYS A 6 -21.80 -41.84 0.60
C LYS A 6 -21.08 -40.50 0.71
N ALA A 7 -19.77 -40.52 0.95
CA ALA A 7 -18.95 -39.32 1.00
C ALA A 7 -18.87 -38.62 -0.37
N GLU A 8 -18.69 -39.39 -1.45
CA GLU A 8 -18.69 -38.86 -2.82
C GLU A 8 -20.03 -38.21 -3.18
N ALA A 9 -21.15 -38.90 -2.90
CA ALA A 9 -22.49 -38.36 -3.16
C ALA A 9 -22.75 -37.05 -2.40
N PHE A 10 -22.31 -36.99 -1.13
CA PHE A 10 -22.43 -35.78 -0.32
C PHE A 10 -21.65 -34.61 -0.91
N ILE A 11 -20.37 -34.82 -1.27
CA ILE A 11 -19.54 -33.76 -1.84
C ILE A 11 -20.13 -33.25 -3.17
N LEU A 12 -20.58 -34.17 -4.03
CA LEU A 12 -21.17 -33.81 -5.33
C LEU A 12 -22.48 -33.03 -5.18
N GLU A 13 -23.33 -33.40 -4.22
CA GLU A 13 -24.58 -32.69 -3.94
C GLU A 13 -24.32 -31.24 -3.51
N TYR A 14 -23.37 -31.01 -2.60
CA TYR A 14 -23.09 -29.67 -2.12
C TYR A 14 -22.31 -28.82 -3.13
N MET A 15 -21.43 -29.41 -3.93
CA MET A 15 -20.76 -28.70 -5.03
C MET A 15 -21.76 -28.19 -6.08
N ASP A 16 -22.78 -28.99 -6.41
CA ASP A 16 -23.86 -28.60 -7.32
C ASP A 16 -24.78 -27.53 -6.70
N LYS A 17 -25.10 -27.64 -5.41
CA LYS A 17 -25.88 -26.61 -4.71
C LYS A 17 -25.16 -25.25 -4.63
N ILE A 18 -23.84 -25.24 -4.46
CA ILE A 18 -23.08 -23.99 -4.35
C ILE A 18 -23.00 -23.27 -5.71
N LEU A 19 -22.84 -24.01 -6.82
CA LEU A 19 -22.86 -23.46 -8.18
C LEU A 19 -23.73 -24.32 -9.12
N PRO A 20 -25.06 -24.15 -9.08
CA PRO A 20 -25.98 -24.92 -9.91
C PRO A 20 -25.76 -24.57 -11.38
N GLY A 21 -25.65 -25.59 -12.22
CA GLY A 21 -25.33 -25.44 -13.65
C GLY A 21 -23.84 -25.16 -13.94
N GLY A 22 -22.97 -25.25 -12.93
CA GLY A 22 -21.52 -25.16 -13.11
C GLY A 22 -20.88 -26.50 -13.45
N GLU A 23 -19.65 -26.45 -13.98
CA GLU A 23 -18.87 -27.65 -14.35
C GLU A 23 -18.29 -28.41 -13.14
N ASN A 24 -18.37 -27.84 -11.93
CA ASN A 24 -17.76 -28.41 -10.73
C ASN A 24 -18.19 -29.85 -10.46
N LYS A 25 -19.49 -30.19 -10.62
CA LYS A 25 -19.98 -31.56 -10.39
C LYS A 25 -19.30 -32.58 -11.32
N ALA A 26 -19.20 -32.26 -12.61
CA ALA A 26 -18.56 -33.12 -13.59
C ALA A 26 -17.06 -33.29 -13.32
N LEU A 27 -16.37 -32.20 -12.98
CA LEU A 27 -14.94 -32.20 -12.62
C LEU A 27 -14.66 -33.09 -11.40
N TYR A 28 -15.48 -32.98 -10.35
CA TYR A 28 -15.33 -33.80 -9.15
C TYR A 28 -15.70 -35.28 -9.41
N GLU A 29 -16.70 -35.57 -10.25
CA GLU A 29 -17.02 -36.94 -10.66
C GLU A 29 -15.87 -37.61 -11.42
N GLU A 30 -15.23 -36.91 -12.36
CA GLU A 30 -14.06 -37.40 -13.08
C GLU A 30 -12.87 -37.61 -12.15
N MET A 31 -12.63 -36.66 -11.24
CA MET A 31 -11.58 -36.76 -10.23
C MET A 31 -11.77 -37.99 -9.33
N PHE A 32 -13.00 -38.28 -8.89
CA PHE A 32 -13.28 -39.45 -8.06
C PHE A 32 -13.20 -40.77 -8.84
N LYS A 33 -13.61 -40.80 -10.11
CA LYS A 33 -13.47 -41.98 -11.00
C LYS A 33 -12.01 -42.37 -11.23
N GLY A 34 -11.11 -41.39 -11.39
CA GLY A 34 -9.68 -41.62 -11.56
C GLY A 34 -8.94 -42.01 -10.27
N MET A 35 -9.59 -41.93 -9.11
CA MET A 35 -8.94 -42.05 -7.80
C MET A 35 -9.07 -43.46 -7.20
N SER A 36 -7.95 -44.03 -6.78
CA SER A 36 -7.94 -45.28 -6.00
C SER A 36 -8.47 -45.07 -4.58
N ASP A 37 -8.93 -46.15 -3.92
CA ASP A 37 -9.43 -46.11 -2.53
C ASP A 37 -8.40 -45.49 -1.55
N ARG A 38 -7.11 -45.75 -1.77
CA ARG A 38 -6.02 -45.21 -0.96
C ARG A 38 -5.82 -43.70 -1.17
N ALA A 39 -5.92 -43.24 -2.42
CA ALA A 39 -5.82 -41.83 -2.75
C ALA A 39 -7.03 -41.05 -2.21
N PHE A 40 -8.22 -41.65 -2.23
CA PHE A 40 -9.42 -41.06 -1.63
C PHE A 40 -9.30 -40.94 -0.11
N ALA A 41 -8.78 -41.97 0.57
CA ALA A 41 -8.51 -41.90 2.00
C ALA A 41 -7.51 -40.77 2.34
N ALA A 42 -6.46 -40.61 1.54
CA ALA A 42 -5.49 -39.52 1.71
C ALA A 42 -6.11 -38.13 1.51
N LEU A 43 -7.01 -37.97 0.52
CA LEU A 43 -7.75 -36.74 0.34
C LEU A 43 -8.65 -36.42 1.54
N MET A 44 -9.36 -37.41 2.08
CA MET A 44 -10.21 -37.23 3.26
C MET A 44 -9.39 -36.81 4.49
N GLN A 45 -8.17 -37.36 4.66
CA GLN A 45 -7.27 -36.89 5.72
C GLN A 45 -6.84 -35.44 5.50
N LYS A 46 -6.46 -35.05 4.27
CA LYS A 46 -6.12 -33.65 3.97
C LYS A 46 -7.27 -32.69 4.27
N ILE A 47 -8.51 -33.07 3.97
CA ILE A 47 -9.69 -32.26 4.28
C ILE A 47 -9.84 -32.10 5.81
N LYS A 48 -9.60 -33.17 6.57
CA LYS A 48 -9.58 -33.11 8.03
C LYS A 48 -8.47 -32.20 8.58
N ASP A 49 -7.33 -32.15 7.88
CA ASP A 49 -6.19 -31.29 8.23
C ASP A 49 -6.36 -29.81 7.81
N GLY A 50 -7.52 -29.44 7.24
CA GLY A 50 -7.85 -28.05 6.87
C GLY A 50 -7.73 -27.74 5.38
N PHE A 51 -7.57 -28.74 4.50
CA PHE A 51 -7.64 -28.54 3.06
C PHE A 51 -9.08 -28.22 2.62
N VAL A 52 -9.28 -27.02 2.08
CA VAL A 52 -10.56 -26.57 1.52
C VAL A 52 -10.68 -27.02 0.06
N LEU A 53 -11.80 -27.64 -0.30
CA LEU A 53 -12.07 -28.03 -1.68
C LEU A 53 -12.26 -26.78 -2.56
N PRO A 54 -11.47 -26.61 -3.64
CA PRO A 54 -11.57 -25.43 -4.47
C PRO A 54 -12.85 -25.45 -5.30
N ILE A 55 -13.52 -24.30 -5.38
CA ILE A 55 -14.66 -24.10 -6.26
C ILE A 55 -14.17 -23.32 -7.48
N ILE A 56 -14.36 -23.89 -8.66
CA ILE A 56 -13.99 -23.23 -9.92
C ILE A 56 -15.23 -22.51 -10.44
N ALA A 57 -15.16 -21.18 -10.46
CA ALA A 57 -16.21 -20.32 -10.99
C ALA A 57 -15.59 -19.42 -12.07
N PRO A 58 -15.68 -19.81 -13.36
CA PRO A 58 -15.17 -19.01 -14.46
C PRO A 58 -15.88 -17.65 -14.54
N ASN A 59 -15.13 -16.59 -14.88
CA ASN A 59 -15.71 -15.28 -15.12
C ASN A 59 -16.65 -15.32 -16.34
N LEU A 60 -17.77 -14.59 -16.27
CA LEU A 60 -18.77 -14.44 -17.34
C LEU A 60 -19.59 -15.69 -17.70
N ASN A 61 -19.58 -16.73 -16.87
CA ASN A 61 -20.49 -17.87 -17.06
C ASN A 61 -21.94 -17.52 -16.66
N GLU A 62 -22.92 -18.24 -17.21
CA GLU A 62 -24.34 -18.11 -16.85
C GLU A 62 -24.59 -18.56 -15.40
N ALA A 63 -23.88 -19.58 -14.94
CA ALA A 63 -23.89 -20.02 -13.56
C ALA A 63 -23.11 -19.04 -12.67
N LYS A 64 -23.82 -18.35 -11.76
CA LYS A 64 -23.26 -17.38 -10.82
C LYS A 64 -23.28 -17.87 -9.38
N LEU A 65 -22.24 -17.51 -8.62
CA LEU A 65 -22.23 -17.65 -7.17
C LEU A 65 -23.21 -16.64 -6.56
N ASP A 66 -23.98 -17.09 -5.57
CA ASP A 66 -24.96 -16.29 -4.85
C ASP A 66 -24.70 -16.42 -3.35
N THR A 67 -24.44 -15.29 -2.69
CA THR A 67 -24.18 -15.22 -1.25
C THR A 67 -25.38 -15.66 -0.42
N THR A 68 -26.60 -15.34 -0.83
CA THR A 68 -27.83 -15.72 -0.13
C THR A 68 -28.04 -17.23 -0.14
N ARG A 69 -27.74 -17.86 -1.28
CA ARG A 69 -27.76 -19.32 -1.42
C ARG A 69 -26.73 -19.99 -0.51
N ASN A 70 -25.51 -19.45 -0.47
CA ASN A 70 -24.43 -20.00 0.35
C ASN A 70 -24.73 -19.92 1.85
N VAL A 71 -25.36 -18.84 2.34
CA VAL A 71 -25.79 -18.76 3.75
C VAL A 71 -26.86 -19.80 4.08
N LYS A 72 -27.82 -20.06 3.17
CA LYS A 72 -28.82 -21.12 3.36
C LYS A 72 -28.19 -22.51 3.38
N ILE A 73 -27.22 -22.76 2.51
CA ILE A 73 -26.47 -24.03 2.45
C ILE A 73 -25.68 -24.24 3.74
N ALA A 74 -24.99 -23.22 4.25
CA ALA A 74 -24.26 -23.32 5.51
C ALA A 74 -25.20 -23.68 6.67
N LYS A 75 -26.38 -23.06 6.74
CA LYS A 75 -27.38 -23.41 7.75
C LYS A 75 -27.85 -24.87 7.62
N ALA A 76 -28.00 -25.39 6.40
CA ALA A 76 -28.33 -26.80 6.16
C ALA A 76 -27.20 -27.76 6.56
N LEU A 77 -25.95 -27.32 6.47
CA LEU A 77 -24.76 -28.02 6.94
C LEU A 77 -24.52 -27.88 8.46
N GLY A 78 -25.35 -27.11 9.16
CA GLY A 78 -25.22 -26.86 10.60
C GLY A 78 -24.19 -25.79 10.97
N HIS A 79 -23.76 -24.97 10.02
CA HIS A 79 -22.82 -23.85 10.26
C HIS A 79 -23.54 -22.50 10.16
N SER A 80 -23.24 -21.59 11.10
CA SER A 80 -23.69 -20.20 11.06
C SER A 80 -22.50 -19.30 10.80
N PHE A 81 -22.52 -18.55 9.70
CA PHE A 81 -21.47 -17.56 9.43
C PHE A 81 -21.55 -16.35 10.37
N PHE A 82 -22.73 -16.09 10.96
CA PHE A 82 -22.94 -14.97 11.87
C PHE A 82 -22.83 -15.47 13.30
N GLU A 83 -21.79 -15.00 13.99
CA GLU A 83 -21.45 -15.39 15.35
C GLU A 83 -21.17 -14.15 16.20
N ARG A 84 -21.42 -14.24 17.51
CA ARG A 84 -20.96 -13.22 18.46
C ARG A 84 -19.52 -13.52 18.83
N ILE A 85 -18.66 -12.52 18.71
CA ILE A 85 -17.23 -12.67 18.96
C ILE A 85 -16.98 -12.34 20.43
N VAL A 86 -16.29 -13.25 21.12
CA VAL A 86 -15.76 -13.00 22.46
C VAL A 86 -14.31 -12.56 22.29
N LEU A 87 -14.06 -11.29 22.57
CA LEU A 87 -12.74 -10.68 22.54
C LEU A 87 -12.18 -10.72 23.95
N THR A 88 -11.03 -11.35 24.12
CA THR A 88 -10.31 -11.34 25.40
C THR A 88 -9.14 -10.38 25.27
N ASP A 89 -9.09 -9.37 26.14
CA ASP A 89 -7.92 -8.50 26.26
C ASP A 89 -6.77 -9.31 26.85
N THR A 90 -5.62 -9.33 26.16
CA THR A 90 -4.44 -10.06 26.59
C THR A 90 -3.77 -9.47 27.83
N ASP A 91 -3.98 -8.19 28.10
CA ASP A 91 -3.30 -7.47 29.19
C ASP A 91 -4.10 -7.52 30.49
N THR A 92 -5.43 -7.36 30.41
CA THR A 92 -6.32 -7.31 31.58
C THR A 92 -7.04 -8.64 31.85
N GLY A 93 -7.16 -9.52 30.83
CA GLY A 93 -7.93 -10.75 30.91
C GLY A 93 -9.45 -10.56 30.91
N GLU A 94 -9.93 -9.32 30.74
CA GLU A 94 -11.35 -9.03 30.63
C GLU A 94 -11.89 -9.53 29.30
N THR A 95 -13.12 -10.06 29.33
CA THR A 95 -13.79 -10.59 28.14
C THR A 95 -14.92 -9.66 27.73
N TYR A 96 -14.91 -9.24 26.47
CA TYR A 96 -15.95 -8.43 25.86
C TYR A 96 -16.66 -9.24 24.78
N THR A 97 -17.98 -9.42 24.93
CA THR A 97 -18.81 -10.06 23.91
C THR A 97 -19.43 -8.99 23.03
N THR A 98 -19.31 -9.13 21.71
CA THR A 98 -19.91 -8.17 20.78
C THR A 98 -21.45 -8.11 20.92
N PRO A 99 -22.06 -6.92 20.88
CA PRO A 99 -23.52 -6.77 21.00
C PRO A 99 -24.27 -7.29 19.77
N HIS A 100 -23.62 -7.24 18.61
CA HIS A 100 -24.15 -7.73 17.35
C HIS A 100 -23.38 -8.97 16.89
N GLU A 101 -24.04 -9.78 16.06
CA GLU A 101 -23.43 -10.90 15.35
C GLU A 101 -22.67 -10.39 14.13
N TYR A 102 -21.46 -10.90 13.93
CA TYR A 102 -20.58 -10.54 12.83
C TYR A 102 -20.34 -11.76 11.94
N MET A 103 -20.14 -11.51 10.65
CA MET A 103 -19.77 -12.55 9.69
C MET A 103 -18.32 -12.96 9.90
N VAL A 104 -18.09 -14.22 10.27
CA VAL A 104 -16.75 -14.82 10.43
C VAL A 104 -16.51 -15.76 9.26
N VAL A 105 -15.50 -15.45 8.45
CA VAL A 105 -15.15 -16.22 7.24
C VAL A 105 -13.64 -16.24 7.02
N ASP A 106 -13.15 -17.36 6.48
CA ASP A 106 -11.77 -17.46 6.00
C ASP A 106 -11.66 -16.82 4.62
N MET A 107 -10.91 -15.70 4.54
CA MET A 107 -10.63 -15.04 3.27
C MET A 107 -9.15 -15.15 2.88
N PRO A 108 -8.84 -15.44 1.61
CA PRO A 108 -7.47 -15.40 1.13
C PRO A 108 -6.99 -13.94 1.05
N VAL A 109 -6.19 -13.52 2.02
CA VAL A 109 -5.53 -12.21 2.00
C VAL A 109 -4.16 -12.36 1.32
N ARG A 110 -3.86 -11.47 0.37
CA ARG A 110 -2.53 -11.37 -0.26
C ARG A 110 -1.83 -10.11 0.20
N ARG A 111 -0.55 -10.23 0.54
CA ARG A 111 0.30 -9.07 0.86
C ARG A 111 0.67 -8.34 -0.43
N GLN A 112 0.44 -7.02 -0.47
CA GLN A 112 0.86 -6.18 -1.59
C GLN A 112 2.39 -6.09 -1.66
N SER A 113 2.95 -5.89 -2.85
CA SER A 113 4.41 -5.76 -3.06
C SER A 113 5.00 -4.46 -2.51
N GLN A 114 4.14 -3.49 -2.22
CA GLN A 114 4.45 -2.16 -1.69
C GLN A 114 4.56 -2.22 -0.16
N LEU A 115 5.78 -2.44 0.33
CA LEU A 115 6.10 -2.48 1.75
C LEU A 115 6.49 -1.09 2.27
N LEU A 116 6.28 -0.83 3.56
CA LEU A 116 6.66 0.43 4.20
C LEU A 116 8.16 0.73 4.02
N ASP A 117 9.02 -0.27 4.20
CA ASP A 117 10.47 -0.13 4.01
C ASP A 117 10.87 0.36 2.61
N LYS A 118 10.08 0.03 1.59
CA LYS A 118 10.30 0.49 0.21
C LYS A 118 9.79 1.91 -0.03
N LYS A 119 8.87 2.38 0.81
CA LYS A 119 8.26 3.72 0.71
C LYS A 119 8.93 4.75 1.59
N MET A 120 9.67 4.32 2.60
CA MET A 120 10.47 5.21 3.42
C MET A 120 11.59 5.81 2.56
N SER A 121 11.61 7.14 2.47
CA SER A 121 12.66 7.88 1.76
C SER A 121 13.32 8.83 2.74
N THR A 122 14.54 8.47 3.13
CA THR A 122 15.42 9.34 3.93
C THR A 122 16.68 9.55 3.12
N PRO A 123 17.06 10.81 2.79
CA PRO A 123 18.31 11.09 2.10
C PRO A 123 19.51 10.49 2.81
N ALA A 124 20.38 9.82 2.08
CA ALA A 124 21.60 9.24 2.65
C ALA A 124 22.69 10.30 2.86
N ASN A 125 22.69 11.36 2.04
CA ASN A 125 23.65 12.45 2.08
C ASN A 125 23.04 13.69 1.42
N ASN A 126 23.76 14.81 1.47
CA ASN A 126 23.35 16.07 0.86
C ASN A 126 24.37 16.58 -0.17
N ASN A 127 25.08 15.66 -0.82
CA ASN A 127 26.22 15.99 -1.69
C ASN A 127 25.89 15.84 -3.17
N VAL A 128 24.73 15.27 -3.51
CA VAL A 128 24.33 15.06 -4.90
C VAL A 128 23.41 16.20 -5.33
N VAL A 129 23.97 17.12 -6.08
CA VAL A 129 23.32 18.35 -6.53
C VAL A 129 23.29 18.38 -8.06
N ASP A 130 22.19 18.85 -8.62
CA ASP A 130 22.05 19.09 -10.04
C ASP A 130 22.84 20.34 -10.48
N GLU A 131 23.71 20.18 -11.46
CA GLU A 131 24.63 21.25 -11.87
C GLU A 131 23.90 22.48 -12.45
N LEU A 132 22.78 22.26 -13.14
CA LEU A 132 22.05 23.30 -13.86
C LEU A 132 21.16 24.14 -12.93
N THR A 133 20.63 23.54 -11.86
CA THR A 133 19.68 24.20 -10.95
C THR A 133 20.25 24.47 -9.56
N GLY A 134 21.33 23.81 -9.16
CA GLY A 134 21.88 23.87 -7.80
C GLY A 134 21.05 23.10 -6.77
N GLN A 135 20.07 22.31 -7.19
CA GLN A 135 19.12 21.61 -6.31
C GLN A 135 19.55 20.19 -5.97
N ALA A 136 19.19 19.70 -4.78
CA ALA A 136 19.43 18.32 -4.38
C ALA A 136 18.72 17.33 -5.31
N THR A 137 19.45 16.32 -5.79
CA THR A 137 18.94 15.34 -6.75
C THR A 137 19.37 13.90 -6.40
N GLY A 138 18.78 12.92 -7.10
CA GLY A 138 19.08 11.50 -6.91
C GLY A 138 18.90 11.04 -5.46
N ILE A 139 19.95 10.47 -4.88
CA ILE A 139 19.95 9.95 -3.49
C ILE A 139 19.90 11.04 -2.42
N SER A 140 20.22 12.29 -2.77
CA SER A 140 20.09 13.44 -1.85
C SER A 140 18.69 14.05 -1.89
N LYS A 141 17.84 13.65 -2.85
CA LYS A 141 16.47 14.15 -2.96
C LYS A 141 15.59 13.53 -1.87
N GLY A 142 15.37 14.27 -0.79
CA GLY A 142 14.51 13.83 0.32
C GLY A 142 13.07 14.26 0.23
N SER A 143 12.83 15.44 -0.30
CA SER A 143 11.49 15.99 -0.47
C SER A 143 11.49 16.92 -1.67
N ALA A 144 10.31 17.12 -2.24
CA ALA A 144 10.06 18.15 -3.23
C ALA A 144 8.90 18.98 -2.71
N LEU A 145 9.08 20.30 -2.69
CA LEU A 145 8.03 21.23 -2.30
C LEU A 145 7.43 21.81 -3.57
N SER A 146 6.15 21.55 -3.77
CA SER A 146 5.36 21.94 -4.94
C SER A 146 4.64 23.27 -4.72
N PHE A 147 4.19 23.88 -5.82
CA PHE A 147 3.50 25.17 -5.77
C PHE A 147 2.23 25.16 -4.88
N PRO A 148 1.37 24.11 -4.88
CA PRO A 148 0.25 24.03 -3.94
C PRO A 148 0.67 24.05 -2.47
N GLU A 149 1.75 23.35 -2.11
CA GLU A 149 2.25 23.30 -0.73
C GLU A 149 2.81 24.66 -0.30
N LEU A 150 3.49 25.37 -1.22
CA LEU A 150 3.89 26.76 -1.02
C LEU A 150 2.70 27.69 -0.83
N GLY A 151 1.62 27.52 -1.60
CA GLY A 151 0.40 28.29 -1.42
C GLY A 151 -0.23 28.09 -0.03
N VAL A 152 -0.16 26.88 0.51
CA VAL A 152 -0.60 26.59 1.88
C VAL A 152 0.30 27.31 2.89
N LEU A 153 1.62 27.20 2.78
CA LEU A 153 2.56 27.90 3.68
C LEU A 153 2.36 29.42 3.65
N LEU A 154 2.13 29.98 2.46
CA LEU A 154 1.86 31.40 2.28
C LEU A 154 0.55 31.82 2.95
N SER A 155 -0.50 31.00 2.86
CA SER A 155 -1.78 31.28 3.52
C SER A 155 -1.72 31.24 5.04
N ILE A 156 -0.76 30.47 5.60
CA ILE A 156 -0.49 30.43 7.05
C ILE A 156 0.40 31.62 7.47
N GLY A 157 1.07 32.28 6.52
CA GLY A 157 1.93 33.44 6.77
C GLY A 157 3.33 33.06 7.25
N VAL A 158 3.85 31.89 6.85
CA VAL A 158 5.17 31.40 7.29
C VAL A 158 6.27 31.74 6.28
N ASP A 159 6.43 33.03 5.98
CA ASP A 159 7.30 33.51 4.90
C ASP A 159 8.78 33.13 5.10
N SER A 160 9.29 33.15 6.33
CA SER A 160 10.67 32.77 6.64
C SER A 160 10.96 31.29 6.33
N ALA A 161 9.99 30.40 6.58
CA ALA A 161 10.15 28.98 6.25
C ALA A 161 10.09 28.76 4.73
N ILE A 162 9.24 29.51 4.02
CA ILE A 162 9.20 29.49 2.57
C ILE A 162 10.55 29.93 2.00
N GLU A 163 11.13 30.99 2.55
CA GLU A 163 12.43 31.48 2.13
C GLU A 163 13.56 30.49 2.39
N GLU A 164 13.60 29.87 3.57
CA GLU A 164 14.55 28.80 3.88
C GLU A 164 14.44 27.65 2.86
N LEU A 165 13.23 27.18 2.59
CA LEU A 165 12.98 26.00 1.76
C LEU A 165 13.22 26.25 0.26
N ILE A 166 12.83 27.41 -0.26
CA ILE A 166 12.98 27.74 -1.69
C ILE A 166 14.34 28.32 -2.02
N LYS A 167 14.92 29.16 -1.15
CA LYS A 167 16.17 29.87 -1.45
C LYS A 167 17.37 29.11 -0.89
N LEU A 168 17.51 29.08 0.44
CA LEU A 168 18.69 28.54 1.11
C LEU A 168 18.85 27.04 0.80
N ARG A 169 17.78 26.24 0.99
CA ARG A 169 17.79 24.80 0.70
C ARG A 169 17.41 24.45 -0.74
N GLY A 170 16.93 25.42 -1.52
CA GLY A 170 16.37 25.22 -2.85
C GLY A 170 17.29 25.61 -4.01
N GLY A 171 18.57 25.86 -3.75
CA GLY A 171 19.62 25.91 -4.77
C GLY A 171 20.55 27.13 -4.74
N ASP A 172 20.60 27.87 -3.64
CA ASP A 172 21.64 28.89 -3.39
C ASP A 172 22.81 28.25 -2.61
N GLU A 173 23.85 27.82 -3.33
CA GLU A 173 24.99 27.09 -2.74
C GLU A 173 25.74 27.92 -1.69
N VAL A 174 25.84 29.24 -1.89
CA VAL A 174 26.58 30.14 -0.97
C VAL A 174 25.80 30.31 0.32
N ALA A 175 24.50 30.63 0.23
CA ALA A 175 23.64 30.76 1.40
C ALA A 175 23.49 29.43 2.14
N PHE A 176 23.42 28.31 1.42
CA PHE A 176 23.32 26.98 2.01
C PHE A 176 24.57 26.61 2.83
N ASN A 177 25.76 26.88 2.29
CA ASN A 177 27.01 26.62 2.99
C ASN A 177 27.15 27.49 4.24
N GLU A 178 26.76 28.75 4.17
CA GLU A 178 26.74 29.64 5.33
C GLU A 178 25.78 29.15 6.40
N MET A 179 24.56 28.76 6.02
CA MET A 179 23.57 28.20 6.94
C MET A 179 24.12 26.99 7.69
N ASN A 180 24.74 26.04 6.98
CA ASN A 180 25.36 24.87 7.62
C ASN A 180 26.53 25.26 8.51
N ARG A 181 27.34 26.24 8.11
CA ARG A 181 28.44 26.75 8.94
C ARG A 181 27.93 27.31 10.26
N GLN A 182 26.91 28.17 10.22
CA GLN A 182 26.29 28.73 11.43
C GLN A 182 25.74 27.62 12.33
N ILE A 183 24.98 26.67 11.77
CA ILE A 183 24.45 25.52 12.53
C ILE A 183 25.58 24.73 13.20
N LEU A 184 26.70 24.51 12.53
CA LEU A 184 27.83 23.77 13.09
C LEU A 184 28.60 24.55 14.17
N GLU A 185 28.74 25.87 14.01
CA GLU A 185 29.54 26.72 14.90
C GLU A 185 28.76 27.20 16.13
N THR A 186 27.50 27.59 15.96
CA THR A 186 26.68 28.22 17.00
C THR A 186 25.49 27.35 17.44
N GLY A 187 25.15 26.31 16.66
CA GLY A 187 23.97 25.47 16.89
C GLY A 187 22.69 26.02 16.25
N GLU A 188 22.73 27.23 15.69
CA GLU A 188 21.56 27.93 15.13
C GLU A 188 21.93 28.63 13.82
N ALA A 189 20.96 28.95 12.97
CA ALA A 189 21.16 29.76 11.77
C ALA A 189 20.17 30.93 11.75
N ASP A 190 20.67 32.11 11.38
CA ASP A 190 19.86 33.32 11.20
C ASP A 190 19.76 33.69 9.72
N ILE A 191 18.54 33.62 9.19
CA ILE A 191 18.23 33.91 7.78
C ILE A 191 18.57 35.36 7.43
N GLU A 192 18.36 36.32 8.34
CA GLU A 192 18.64 37.73 8.07
C GLU A 192 20.14 38.00 7.91
N SER A 193 20.97 37.35 8.71
CA SER A 193 22.43 37.40 8.54
C SER A 193 22.88 36.84 7.19
N ILE A 194 22.26 35.74 6.73
CA ILE A 194 22.60 35.07 5.47
C ILE A 194 22.15 35.90 4.26
N LYS A 195 21.01 36.60 4.37
CA LYS A 195 20.53 37.53 3.33
C LYS A 195 21.54 38.62 2.98
N ALA A 196 22.33 39.07 3.96
CA ALA A 196 23.35 40.09 3.76
C ALA A 196 24.44 39.68 2.75
N LEU A 197 24.61 38.38 2.48
CA LEU A 197 25.53 37.87 1.45
C LEU A 197 25.09 38.23 0.02
N GLY A 198 23.81 38.53 -0.20
CA GLY A 198 23.30 38.92 -1.52
C GLY A 198 23.36 37.81 -2.58
N SER A 199 23.55 36.55 -2.18
CA SER A 199 23.57 35.41 -3.09
C SER A 199 22.19 35.09 -3.66
N LYS A 200 22.21 34.37 -4.79
CA LYS A 200 21.03 34.03 -5.60
C LYS A 200 20.96 32.52 -5.82
N VAL A 201 19.75 32.05 -6.12
CA VAL A 201 19.53 30.65 -6.48
C VAL A 201 20.02 30.41 -7.90
N LYS A 202 20.82 29.35 -8.09
CA LYS A 202 21.44 29.00 -9.38
C LYS A 202 20.43 28.82 -10.52
N SER A 203 19.23 28.32 -10.22
CA SER A 203 18.14 28.21 -11.20
C SER A 203 17.74 29.56 -11.84
N THR A 204 17.85 30.67 -11.09
CA THR A 204 17.57 32.02 -11.60
C THR A 204 18.68 32.52 -12.51
N GLU A 205 19.94 32.23 -12.16
CA GLU A 205 21.11 32.54 -12.99
C GLU A 205 21.07 31.77 -14.31
N THR A 206 20.73 30.47 -14.24
CA THR A 206 20.54 29.62 -15.41
C THR A 206 19.42 30.14 -16.31
N LEU A 207 18.28 30.56 -15.74
CA LEU A 207 17.21 31.18 -16.53
C LEU A 207 17.66 32.48 -17.20
N SER A 208 18.41 33.32 -16.49
CA SER A 208 19.00 34.54 -17.03
C SER A 208 19.91 34.24 -18.23
N ALA A 209 20.74 33.21 -18.13
CA ALA A 209 21.63 32.78 -19.19
C ALA A 209 20.86 32.23 -20.41
N ILE A 210 19.82 31.43 -20.18
CA ILE A 210 18.94 30.91 -21.25
C ILE A 210 18.26 32.06 -22.00
N LEU A 211 17.64 33.01 -21.29
CA LEU A 211 16.98 34.17 -21.90
C LEU A 211 17.97 35.04 -22.69
N THR A 212 19.16 35.25 -22.14
CA THR A 212 20.24 35.98 -22.83
C THR A 212 20.67 35.25 -24.11
N GLY A 213 20.80 33.92 -24.06
CA GLY A 213 21.07 33.08 -25.23
C GLY A 213 19.97 33.13 -26.30
N MET A 214 18.73 33.42 -25.90
CA MET A 214 17.60 33.68 -26.81
C MET A 214 17.54 35.13 -27.31
N HIS A 215 18.55 35.94 -27.02
CA HIS A 215 18.59 37.38 -27.33
C HIS A 215 17.50 38.21 -26.63
N LEU A 216 17.02 37.74 -25.47
CA LEU A 216 16.09 38.47 -24.62
C LEU A 216 16.85 39.12 -23.46
N ARG A 217 16.86 40.46 -23.45
CA ARG A 217 17.41 41.21 -22.32
C ARG A 217 16.56 40.98 -21.07
N ASN A 218 17.22 40.64 -19.97
CA ASN A 218 16.59 40.42 -18.66
C ASN A 218 17.52 40.93 -17.55
N ASN A 219 16.97 41.15 -16.36
CA ASN A 219 17.67 41.68 -15.18
C ASN A 219 17.66 40.67 -14.01
N LEU A 220 17.55 39.37 -14.30
CA LEU A 220 17.45 38.33 -13.27
C LEU A 220 18.79 38.12 -12.54
N ASN A 221 19.90 38.39 -13.22
CA ASN A 221 21.25 38.27 -12.66
C ASN A 221 21.86 39.61 -12.18
N GLU A 222 21.13 40.72 -12.29
CA GLU A 222 21.57 42.05 -11.81
C GLU A 222 21.26 42.30 -10.33
#